data_AF-A0A8T3W6U0-F1
#
_entry.id   AF-A0A8T3W6U0-F1
#
_cell.length_a   1.000
_cell.length_b   1.000
_cell.length_c   1.000
_cell.angle_alpha   90.00
_cell.angle_beta   90.00
_cell.angle_gamma   90.00
#
_symmetry.space_group_name_H-M   'P 1'
#
loop_
_entity.id
_entity.type
_entity.pdbx_description
1 polymer ?
#
loop_
_entity_poly.entity_id
_entity_poly.type
_entity_poly.pdbx_seq_one_letter_code
_entity_poly.pdbx_strand_id
1 'polypeptide(L)'
;MGSTNISLKKEAYEFLKSLKDKNKSFSDVVMELKEKDGKRGSKENLMKYFGALKDKKDWNETEKRMKEFRDEFEEHVESTIKYMEKARKEK
;
A
#
# COMPACT_ATOMS: atom_id res chain seq x y z
N MET A 1 30.90 -1.39 -14.18
CA MET A 1 29.76 -2.26 -13.80
C MET A 1 29.91 -3.57 -14.56
N GLY A 2 29.87 -4.71 -13.87
CA GLY A 2 29.94 -6.02 -14.51
C GLY A 2 28.57 -6.45 -15.01
N SER A 3 28.51 -7.09 -16.18
CA SER A 3 27.30 -7.71 -16.71
C SER A 3 27.35 -9.22 -16.43
N THR A 4 26.26 -9.77 -15.89
CA THR A 4 26.09 -11.22 -15.70
C THR A 4 24.93 -11.69 -16.56
N ASN A 5 25.17 -12.75 -17.34
CA ASN A 5 24.13 -13.38 -18.14
C ASN A 5 23.41 -14.44 -17.30
N ILE A 6 22.08 -14.42 -17.30
CA ILE A 6 21.24 -15.41 -16.63
C ILE A 6 20.29 -16.03 -17.64
N SER A 7 20.04 -17.32 -17.49
CA SER A 7 19.01 -18.02 -18.25
C SER A 7 17.70 -18.02 -17.47
N LEU A 8 16.61 -17.61 -18.11
CA LEU A 8 15.28 -17.56 -17.50
C LEU A 8 14.33 -18.51 -18.22
N LYS A 9 13.37 -19.07 -17.46
CA LYS A 9 12.23 -19.75 -18.06
C LYS A 9 11.40 -18.74 -18.88
N LYS A 10 10.74 -19.22 -19.93
CA LYS A 10 9.97 -18.36 -20.83
C LYS A 10 8.86 -17.59 -20.09
N GLU A 11 8.18 -18.21 -19.13
CA GLU A 11 7.13 -17.53 -18.35
C GLU A 11 7.70 -16.38 -17.52
N ALA A 12 8.86 -16.58 -16.89
CA ALA A 12 9.53 -15.55 -16.10
C ALA A 12 9.99 -14.36 -16.96
N TYR A 13 10.46 -14.64 -18.18
CA TYR A 13 10.83 -13.60 -19.14
C TYR A 13 9.62 -12.75 -19.55
N GLU A 14 8.49 -13.36 -19.91
CA GLU A 14 7.27 -12.63 -20.29
C GLU A 14 6.70 -11.81 -19.11
N PHE A 15 6.81 -12.32 -17.89
CA PHE A 15 6.45 -11.57 -16.68
C PHE A 15 7.33 -10.33 -16.49
N LEU A 16 8.66 -10.46 -16.60
CA LEU A 16 9.54 -9.30 -16.50
C LEU A 16 9.31 -8.29 -17.62
N LYS A 17 8.95 -8.78 -18.80
CA LYS A 17 8.64 -7.94 -19.96
C LYS A 17 7.34 -7.16 -19.78
N SER A 18 6.32 -7.74 -19.14
CA SER A 18 5.07 -7.03 -18.86
C SER A 18 5.24 -5.92 -17.82
N LEU A 19 6.21 -6.05 -16.92
CA LEU A 19 6.55 -5.05 -15.91
C LEU A 19 7.49 -3.94 -16.42
N LYS A 20 8.08 -4.11 -17.61
CA LYS A 20 9.07 -3.19 -18.16
C LYS A 20 8.40 -2.02 -18.89
N ASP A 21 8.49 -0.83 -18.31
CA ASP A 21 8.16 0.43 -19.01
C ASP A 21 9.18 0.75 -20.11
N LYS A 22 8.77 1.55 -21.12
CA LYS A 22 9.62 1.92 -22.27
C LYS A 22 10.98 2.51 -21.90
N ASN A 23 11.07 3.13 -20.71
CA ASN A 23 12.28 3.82 -20.23
C ASN A 23 13.08 3.04 -19.19
N LYS A 24 12.69 1.81 -18.82
CA LYS A 24 13.36 1.01 -17.79
C LYS A 24 14.17 -0.13 -18.39
N SER A 25 15.34 -0.44 -17.84
CA SER A 25 16.06 -1.66 -18.17
C SER A 25 15.51 -2.86 -17.39
N PHE A 26 15.78 -4.08 -17.86
CA PHE A 26 15.42 -5.28 -17.10
C PHE A 26 16.13 -5.33 -15.75
N SER A 27 17.35 -4.81 -15.66
CA SER A 27 18.08 -4.68 -14.40
C SER A 27 17.33 -3.79 -13.41
N ASP A 28 16.74 -2.68 -13.86
CA ASP A 28 15.94 -1.78 -13.01
C ASP A 28 14.69 -2.49 -12.47
N VAL A 29 14.00 -3.24 -13.33
CA VAL A 29 12.81 -4.02 -12.94
C VAL A 29 13.15 -5.06 -11.86
N VAL A 30 14.27 -5.77 -12.01
CA VAL A 30 14.74 -6.76 -11.02
C VAL A 30 15.08 -6.09 -9.68
N MET A 31 15.71 -4.92 -9.72
CA MET A 31 16.05 -4.16 -8.51
C MET A 31 14.79 -3.60 -7.82
N GLU A 32 13.81 -3.10 -8.59
CA GLU A 32 12.53 -2.66 -8.04
C GLU A 32 11.75 -3.79 -7.37
N LEU A 33 11.77 -5.00 -7.94
CA LEU A 33 11.15 -6.18 -7.34
C LEU A 33 11.82 -6.53 -6.00
N LYS A 34 13.16 -6.57 -5.96
CA LYS A 34 13.93 -6.77 -4.73
C LYS A 34 13.61 -5.71 -3.67
N GLU A 35 13.50 -4.45 -4.05
CA GLU A 35 13.18 -3.36 -3.12
C GLU A 35 11.72 -3.39 -2.65
N LYS A 36 10.78 -3.75 -3.51
CA LYS A 36 9.35 -3.88 -3.15
C LYS A 36 9.15 -5.01 -2.15
N ASP A 37 9.83 -6.15 -2.33
CA ASP A 37 9.82 -7.27 -1.37
C ASP A 37 10.51 -6.89 -0.05
N GLY A 38 11.54 -6.03 -0.10
CA GLY A 38 12.20 -5.47 1.09
C GLY A 38 11.39 -4.38 1.83
N LYS A 39 10.34 -3.82 1.21
CA LYS A 39 9.58 -2.68 1.77
C LYS A 39 8.15 -3.04 2.19
N ARG A 40 7.48 -3.98 1.51
CA ARG A 40 6.14 -4.46 1.90
C ARG A 40 6.26 -5.62 2.89
N GLY A 41 6.25 -5.30 4.18
CA GLY A 41 6.21 -6.30 5.25
C GLY A 41 7.58 -6.84 5.66
N SER A 42 8.67 -6.12 5.41
CA SER A 42 9.95 -6.52 6.01
C SER A 42 9.79 -6.63 7.52
N LYS A 43 10.27 -7.76 8.05
CA LYS A 43 10.20 -8.08 9.48
C LYS A 43 10.71 -6.92 10.33
N GLU A 44 11.68 -6.17 9.83
CA GLU A 44 12.26 -4.98 10.44
C GLU A 44 11.29 -3.80 10.52
N ASN A 45 10.51 -3.52 9.46
CA ASN A 45 9.46 -2.49 9.52
C ASN A 45 8.27 -2.92 10.39
N LEU A 46 7.91 -4.21 10.39
CA LEU A 46 6.89 -4.73 11.30
C LEU A 46 7.37 -4.67 12.77
N MET A 47 8.63 -5.04 13.04
CA MET A 47 9.26 -4.97 14.36
C MET A 47 9.29 -3.56 14.96
N LYS A 48 9.40 -2.50 14.14
CA LYS A 48 9.27 -1.12 14.63
C LYS A 48 7.91 -0.81 15.27
N TYR A 49 6.86 -1.55 14.91
CA TYR A 49 5.52 -1.40 15.47
C TYR A 49 5.16 -2.49 16.50
N PHE A 50 6.01 -3.53 16.67
CA PHE A 50 5.81 -4.55 17.70
C PHE A 50 6.00 -3.92 19.09
N GLY A 51 4.94 -3.88 19.89
CA GLY A 51 4.95 -3.30 21.23
C GLY A 51 4.43 -1.85 21.30
N ALA A 52 4.19 -1.18 20.17
CA ALA A 52 3.62 0.17 20.16
C ALA A 52 2.23 0.27 20.84
N LEU A 53 1.52 -0.85 20.97
CA LEU A 53 0.23 -0.95 21.64
C LEU A 53 0.33 -1.51 23.08
N LYS A 54 1.51 -1.94 23.54
CA LYS A 54 1.69 -2.52 24.91
C LYS A 54 1.65 -1.46 26.00
N ASP A 55 2.07 -0.23 25.71
CA ASP A 55 2.14 0.86 26.69
C ASP A 55 0.87 1.71 26.78
N LYS A 56 -0.13 1.45 25.93
CA LYS A 56 -1.44 2.10 26.05
C LYS A 56 -2.22 1.47 27.21
N LYS A 57 -2.11 2.10 28.37
CA LYS A 57 -2.80 1.70 29.60
C LYS A 57 -4.32 1.91 29.56
N ASP A 58 -4.84 2.71 28.63
CA ASP A 58 -6.26 3.04 28.55
C ASP A 58 -6.89 2.65 27.19
N TRP A 59 -7.27 1.38 27.13
CA TRP A 59 -7.95 0.81 25.96
C TRP A 59 -9.36 1.35 25.79
N ASN A 60 -10.05 1.68 26.88
CA ASN A 60 -11.41 2.21 26.86
C ASN A 60 -11.46 3.61 26.23
N GLU A 61 -10.50 4.49 26.58
CA GLU A 61 -10.42 5.81 25.94
C GLU A 61 -10.06 5.70 24.45
N THR A 62 -9.18 4.76 24.10
CA THR A 62 -8.80 4.50 22.71
C THR A 62 -9.99 4.01 21.88
N GLU A 63 -10.78 3.10 22.44
CA GLU A 63 -11.99 2.56 21.80
C GLU A 63 -13.04 3.65 21.59
N LYS A 64 -13.26 4.51 22.60
CA LYS A 64 -14.20 5.62 22.51
C LYS A 64 -13.80 6.61 21.40
N ARG A 65 -12.53 7.01 21.33
CA ARG A 65 -12.03 7.90 20.26
C ARG A 65 -12.12 7.25 18.88
N MET A 66 -11.87 5.95 18.78
CA MET A 66 -12.02 5.21 17.51
C MET A 66 -13.48 5.17 17.05
N LYS A 67 -14.42 5.05 17.98
CA LYS A 67 -15.85 5.09 17.69
C LYS A 67 -16.28 6.47 17.21
N GLU A 68 -15.91 7.53 17.94
CA GLU A 68 -16.20 8.92 17.55
C GLU A 68 -15.63 9.25 16.17
N PHE A 69 -14.37 8.85 15.90
CA PHE A 69 -13.76 9.02 14.57
C PHE A 69 -14.51 8.27 13.47
N ARG A 70 -14.99 7.06 13.75
CA ARG A 70 -15.75 6.27 12.78
C ARG A 70 -17.08 6.93 12.45
N ASP A 71 -17.78 7.41 13.46
CA ASP A 71 -19.07 8.07 13.31
C ASP A 71 -18.91 9.38 12.51
N GLU A 72 -17.90 10.20 12.82
CA GLU A 72 -17.57 11.42 12.04
C GLU A 72 -17.21 11.11 10.58
N PHE A 73 -16.44 10.06 10.34
CA PHE A 73 -16.05 9.65 9.00
C PHE A 73 -17.26 9.16 8.18
N GLU A 74 -18.17 8.42 8.80
CA GLU A 74 -19.40 7.95 8.19
C GLU A 74 -20.30 9.12 7.78
N GLU A 75 -20.49 10.10 8.67
CA GLU A 75 -21.22 11.35 8.35
C GLU A 75 -20.57 12.12 7.18
N HIS A 76 -19.24 12.19 7.16
CA HIS A 76 -18.52 12.87 6.09
C HIS A 76 -18.67 12.16 4.73
N VAL A 77 -18.61 10.83 4.72
CA VAL A 77 -18.82 10.03 3.51
C VAL A 77 -20.25 10.16 3.01
N GLU A 78 -21.24 10.05 3.90
CA GLU A 78 -22.65 10.19 3.53
C GLU A 78 -22.98 11.57 2.97
N SER A 79 -22.49 12.63 3.61
CA SER A 79 -22.71 14.00 3.14
C SER A 79 -22.09 14.24 1.76
N THR A 80 -20.89 13.69 1.54
CA THR A 80 -20.21 13.74 0.24
C THR A 80 -20.99 12.98 -0.83
N ILE A 81 -21.51 11.79 -0.52
CA ILE A 81 -22.36 11.01 -1.44
C ILE A 81 -23.64 11.79 -1.79
N LYS A 82 -24.35 12.35 -0.80
CA LYS A 82 -25.56 13.15 -1.03
C LYS A 82 -25.30 14.36 -1.90
N TYR A 83 -24.19 15.06 -1.69
CA TYR A 83 -23.79 16.20 -2.54
C TYR A 83 -23.56 15.78 -3.99
N MET A 84 -22.85 14.66 -4.20
CA MET A 84 -22.59 14.12 -5.55
C MET A 84 -23.88 13.68 -6.26
N GLU A 85 -24.83 13.08 -5.54
CA GLU A 85 -26.13 12.69 -6.09
C GLU A 85 -26.98 13.89 -6.49
N LYS A 86 -26.98 14.96 -5.69
CA LYS A 86 -27.68 16.21 -6.00
C LYS A 86 -27.09 16.87 -7.26
N ALA A 87 -25.77 16.99 -7.33
CA ALA A 87 -25.08 17.52 -8.51
C ALA A 87 -25.30 16.70 -9.79
N ARG A 88 -25.66 15.42 -9.66
CA ARG A 88 -25.99 14.53 -10.78
C ARG A 88 -27.44 14.68 -11.26
N LYS A 89 -28.37 15.07 -10.38
CA LYS A 89 -29.79 15.30 -10.70
C LYS A 89 -30.07 16.70 -11.26
N GLU A 90 -29.18 17.65 -11.01
CA GLU A 90 -29.26 19.03 -11.52
C GLU A 90 -28.55 19.22 -12.88
N LYS A 91 -28.04 18.14 -13.48
CA LYS A 91 -27.55 18.06 -14.87
C LYS A 91 -28.55 17.32 -15.75
#